data_AF-A0A1I5AER9-F1
#
_entry.id   AF-A0A1I5AER9-F1
#
_cell.length_a   1.000
_cell.length_b   1.000
_cell.length_c   1.000
_cell.angle_alpha   90.00
_cell.angle_beta   90.00
_cell.angle_gamma   90.00
#
_symmetry.space_group_name_H-M   'P 1'
#
loop_
_entity.id
_entity.type
_entity.pdbx_description
1 polymer ?
#
loop_
_entity_poly.entity_id
_entity_poly.type
_entity_poly.pdbx_seq_one_letter_code
_entity_poly.pdbx_strand_id
1 'polypeptide(L)'
;MSLTDGVGDVDGHSPTRTRPVEVERSALRRHGSALPSGEIPPTGRSLKFNIAFFSRFDENGLIVDERRYYDVLNQLEQLGLAE
;
A
#
# COMPACT_ATOMS: atom_id res chain seq x y z
N MET A 1 -1.94 8.60 -17.92
CA MET A 1 -0.67 8.33 -17.22
C MET A 1 -0.70 6.89 -16.77
N SER A 2 0.01 6.04 -17.52
CA SER A 2 0.07 4.59 -17.34
C SER A 2 1.14 4.28 -16.28
N LEU A 3 0.78 3.56 -15.22
CA LEU A 3 1.72 3.01 -14.25
C LEU A 3 2.15 1.63 -14.74
N THR A 4 3.18 1.60 -15.56
CA THR A 4 3.92 0.38 -15.88
C THR A 4 5.35 0.62 -15.42
N ASP A 5 5.71 0.10 -14.25
CA ASP A 5 7.10 -0.16 -13.92
C ASP A 5 7.20 -1.40 -13.03
N GLY A 6 7.89 -2.42 -13.57
CA GLY A 6 8.70 -3.34 -12.78
C GLY A 6 8.07 -4.61 -12.21
N VAL A 7 7.24 -5.36 -12.95
CA VAL A 7 7.04 -6.79 -12.62
C VAL A 7 8.15 -7.57 -13.32
N GLY A 8 9.23 -7.87 -12.59
CA GLY A 8 10.25 -8.79 -13.08
C GLY A 8 9.65 -10.19 -13.24
N ASP A 9 9.62 -10.67 -14.48
CA ASP A 9 9.40 -12.08 -14.82
C ASP A 9 10.44 -12.95 -14.11
N VAL A 10 9.98 -13.92 -13.32
CA VAL A 10 10.84 -14.99 -12.81
C VAL A 10 10.04 -16.28 -12.82
N ASP A 11 10.26 -17.05 -13.89
CA ASP A 11 9.87 -18.44 -14.05
C ASP A 11 10.21 -19.26 -12.78
N GLY A 12 9.27 -20.12 -12.37
CA GLY A 12 9.47 -21.10 -11.30
C GLY A 12 8.33 -21.11 -10.28
N HIS A 13 7.26 -21.84 -10.61
CA HIS A 13 6.14 -22.13 -9.72
C HIS A 13 6.62 -22.91 -8.49
N SER A 14 6.51 -22.31 -7.32
CA SER A 14 6.55 -23.01 -6.02
C SER A 14 5.47 -22.39 -5.13
N PRO A 15 4.44 -23.15 -4.71
CA PRO A 15 3.18 -22.64 -4.12
C PRO A 15 3.31 -22.09 -2.69
N THR A 16 4.51 -21.75 -2.24
CA THR A 16 4.80 -21.30 -0.85
C THR A 16 5.64 -20.03 -0.82
N ARG A 17 5.76 -19.31 -1.93
CA ARG A 17 6.67 -18.16 -2.06
C ARG A 17 5.96 -16.86 -1.67
N THR A 18 6.20 -16.41 -0.44
CA THR A 18 5.93 -15.01 -0.06
C THR A 18 6.94 -14.10 -0.77
N ARG A 19 6.47 -13.08 -1.48
CA ARG A 19 7.34 -12.07 -2.08
C ARG A 19 7.24 -10.76 -1.29
N PRO A 20 8.29 -10.33 -0.59
CA PRO A 20 8.34 -8.98 -0.04
C PRO A 20 8.53 -7.98 -1.19
N VAL A 21 7.68 -6.97 -1.23
CA VAL A 21 7.88 -5.82 -2.11
C VAL A 21 7.79 -4.56 -1.27
N GLU A 22 8.84 -3.74 -1.32
CA GLU A 22 8.85 -2.40 -0.76
C GLU A 22 8.63 -1.38 -1.88
N VAL A 23 7.73 -0.42 -1.65
CA VAL A 23 7.39 0.61 -2.61
C VAL A 23 7.31 1.95 -1.89
N GLU A 24 8.04 2.96 -2.38
CA GLU A 24 7.79 4.35 -2.02
C GLU A 24 6.56 4.84 -2.80
N ARG A 25 5.60 5.44 -2.10
CA ARG A 25 4.41 6.04 -2.72
C ARG A 25 4.33 7.52 -2.40
N SER A 26 3.92 8.30 -3.40
CA SER A 26 3.54 9.70 -3.25
C SER A 26 2.08 9.89 -3.68
N ALA A 27 1.26 10.52 -2.84
CA ALA A 27 -0.15 10.79 -3.14
C ALA A 27 -0.59 12.15 -2.58
N LEU A 28 -1.59 12.79 -3.21
CA LEU A 28 -2.24 14.01 -2.73
C LEU A 28 -3.66 13.70 -2.27
N ARG A 29 -4.04 14.07 -1.04
CA ARG A 29 -5.35 13.72 -0.47
C ARG A 29 -6.43 14.75 -0.83
N ARG A 30 -7.07 14.55 -2.01
CA ARG A 30 -8.13 15.43 -2.58
C ARG A 30 -9.56 15.09 -2.16
N HIS A 31 -9.79 13.89 -1.67
CA HIS A 31 -11.12 13.42 -1.27
C HIS A 31 -11.14 13.09 0.22
N GLY A 32 -12.34 13.19 0.81
CA GLY A 32 -12.58 12.74 2.17
C GLY A 32 -12.29 11.24 2.31
N SER A 33 -11.95 10.82 3.51
CA SER A 33 -11.76 9.40 3.80
C SER A 33 -12.71 8.98 4.91
N ALA A 34 -13.52 7.97 4.61
CA ALA A 34 -14.40 7.38 5.60
C ALA A 34 -13.57 6.56 6.60
N LEU A 35 -13.73 6.87 7.88
CA LEU A 35 -13.31 6.01 8.99
C LEU A 35 -14.54 5.55 9.77
N PRO A 36 -14.44 4.43 10.51
CA PRO A 36 -15.51 3.97 11.40
C PRO A 36 -15.95 5.03 12.41
N SER A 37 -15.05 5.96 12.78
CA SER A 37 -15.31 7.06 13.72
C SER A 37 -15.84 8.35 13.06
N GLY A 38 -15.98 8.38 11.72
CA GLY A 38 -16.41 9.57 10.98
C GLY A 38 -15.57 9.85 9.74
N GLU A 39 -15.87 10.94 9.05
CA GLU A 39 -15.15 11.33 7.84
C GLU A 39 -13.94 12.22 8.17
N ILE A 40 -12.78 11.90 7.61
CA ILE A 40 -11.65 12.86 7.58
C ILE A 40 -11.83 13.74 6.35
N PRO A 41 -12.03 15.06 6.49
CA PRO A 41 -12.16 15.97 5.36
C PRO A 41 -10.87 16.00 4.52
N PRO A 42 -10.94 16.40 3.24
CA PRO A 42 -9.75 16.58 2.40
C PRO A 42 -8.74 17.51 3.08
N THR A 43 -7.50 17.04 3.24
CA THR A 43 -6.45 17.84 3.92
C THR A 43 -5.66 18.72 2.95
N GLY A 44 -5.69 18.40 1.63
CA GLY A 44 -4.87 19.09 0.62
C GLY A 44 -3.36 18.84 0.77
N ARG A 45 -2.96 17.95 1.70
CA ARG A 45 -1.56 17.64 1.98
C ARG A 45 -1.06 16.48 1.12
N SER A 46 0.23 16.54 0.78
CA SER A 46 0.93 15.43 0.13
C SER A 46 1.35 14.40 1.17
N LEU A 47 1.27 13.14 0.80
CA LEU A 47 1.65 12.00 1.61
C LEU A 47 2.80 11.26 0.91
N LYS A 48 3.90 11.04 1.62
CA LYS A 48 4.99 10.17 1.22
C LYS A 48 5.16 9.06 2.24
N PHE A 49 5.13 7.82 1.80
CA PHE A 49 5.28 6.68 2.71
C PHE A 49 5.81 5.46 1.99
N ASN A 50 6.56 4.65 2.74
CA ASN A 50 6.95 3.33 2.31
C ASN A 50 5.86 2.34 2.70
N ILE A 51 5.58 1.41 1.79
CA ILE A 51 4.71 0.28 2.05
C ILE A 51 5.44 -1.00 1.70
N ALA A 52 5.44 -1.94 2.63
CA ALA A 52 5.84 -3.32 2.38
C ALA A 52 4.59 -4.18 2.26
N PHE A 53 4.50 -5.00 1.21
CA PHE A 53 3.45 -6.00 1.08
C PHE A 53 4.02 -7.39 0.89
N PHE A 54 3.33 -8.36 1.50
CA PHE A 54 3.67 -9.77 1.51
C PHE A 54 2.43 -10.54 1.09
N SER A 55 2.43 -11.03 -0.14
CA SER A 55 1.29 -11.76 -0.70
C SER A 55 1.63 -13.24 -0.85
N ARG A 56 0.66 -14.10 -0.52
CA ARG A 56 0.71 -15.55 -0.79
C ARG A 56 -0.24 -15.84 -1.95
N PHE A 57 0.23 -16.66 -2.88
CA PHE A 57 -0.49 -17.02 -4.09
C PHE A 57 -0.91 -18.50 -4.04
N ASP A 58 -2.07 -18.82 -4.60
CA ASP A 58 -2.47 -20.21 -4.86
C ASP A 58 -1.84 -20.77 -6.15
N GLU A 59 -2.23 -21.99 -6.51
CA GLU A 59 -1.74 -22.68 -7.71
C GLU A 59 -2.13 -21.97 -9.02
N ASN A 60 -3.23 -21.21 -9.01
CA ASN A 60 -3.71 -20.42 -10.13
C ASN A 60 -3.05 -19.02 -10.20
N GLY A 61 -2.14 -18.71 -9.28
CA GLY A 61 -1.49 -17.40 -9.18
C GLY A 61 -2.40 -16.31 -8.59
N LEU A 62 -3.47 -16.68 -7.88
CA LEU A 62 -4.37 -15.73 -7.23
C LEU A 62 -3.90 -15.44 -5.80
N ILE A 63 -4.00 -14.18 -5.37
CA ILE A 63 -3.68 -13.79 -3.99
C ILE A 63 -4.71 -14.39 -3.04
N VAL A 64 -4.25 -15.25 -2.13
CA VAL A 64 -5.09 -15.87 -1.08
C VAL A 64 -4.86 -15.28 0.31
N ASP A 65 -3.78 -14.52 0.49
CA ASP A 65 -3.46 -13.79 1.72
C ASP A 65 -2.51 -12.64 1.38
N GLU A 66 -2.70 -11.49 2.02
CA GLU A 66 -1.82 -10.34 1.87
C GLU A 66 -1.68 -9.58 3.19
N ARG A 67 -0.44 -9.29 3.57
CA ARG A 67 -0.13 -8.41 4.70
C ARG A 67 0.56 -7.16 4.18
N ARG A 68 0.05 -6.00 4.59
CA ARG A 68 0.63 -4.69 4.28
C ARG A 68 1.13 -4.04 5.56
N TYR A 69 2.35 -3.55 5.51
CA TYR A 69 2.98 -2.83 6.61
C TYR A 69 3.38 -1.45 6.11
N TYR A 70 2.93 -0.43 6.81
CA TYR A 70 3.24 0.96 6.55
C TYR A 70 3.12 1.73 7.86
N ASP A 71 3.87 2.81 7.96
CA ASP A 71 3.85 3.67 9.14
C ASP A 71 2.57 4.51 9.16
N VAL A 72 1.56 4.02 9.89
CA VAL A 72 0.28 4.71 10.04
C VAL A 72 0.44 6.00 10.82
N LEU A 73 1.29 6.01 11.84
CA LEU A 73 1.47 7.20 12.68
C LEU A 73 2.08 8.33 11.86
N ASN A 74 3.14 8.04 11.12
CA ASN A 74 3.76 9.04 10.24
C ASN A 74 2.82 9.55 9.14
N GLN A 75 1.92 8.70 8.63
CA GLN A 75 0.87 9.16 7.71
C GLN A 75 -0.12 10.11 8.38
N LEU A 76 -0.54 9.83 9.61
CA LEU A 76 -1.44 10.70 10.36
C LEU A 76 -0.78 12.05 10.70
N GLU A 77 0.50 12.06 11.07
CA GLU A 77 1.30 13.28 11.28
C GLU A 77 1.37 14.14 10.01
N GLN A 78 1.72 13.54 8.85
CA GLN A 78 1.76 14.25 7.57
C GLN A 78 0.40 14.86 7.21
N LEU A 79 -0.69 14.18 7.58
CA LEU A 79 -2.05 14.67 7.38
C LEU A 79 -2.51 15.71 8.43
N GLY A 80 -1.75 15.91 9.51
CA GLY A 80 -2.07 16.83 10.60
C GLY A 80 -3.16 16.30 11.53
N LEU A 81 -3.24 14.99 11.68
CA LEU A 81 -4.23 14.28 12.48
C LEU A 81 -3.63 13.68 13.76
N ALA A 82 -2.30 13.73 13.91
CA ALA A 82 -1.53 13.32 15.07
C ALA A 82 -0.32 14.27 15.24
N GLU A 83 0.23 14.33 16.46
CA GLU A 83 1.48 15.01 16.82
C GLU A 83 2.63 14.03 17.03
#